data_AF-A0A8W8LCE8-F1
#
_entry.id   AF-A0A8W8LCE8-F1
#
_cell.length_a   1.000
_cell.length_b   1.000
_cell.length_c   1.000
_cell.angle_alpha   90.00
_cell.angle_beta   90.00
_cell.angle_gamma   90.00
#
_symmetry.space_group_name_H-M   'P 1'
#
loop_
_entity.id
_entity.type
_entity.pdbx_description
1 polymer ?
#
loop_
_entity_poly.entity_id
_entity_poly.type
_entity_poly.pdbx_seq_one_letter_code
_entity_poly.pdbx_strand_id
1 'polypeptide(L)'
;MAVALTYRDYHNQAFSKFELKMMELEVLKNEANKHVGRLNSLKMRYMDWFLRSQQSFLDSMKLIHILGGDLLPREINTIRNYKRVMRFSGQLPSNGTPRDGSQGKMFGFLMFWEELLMLKRDNDALYKKICDFCSSIRRLREPMLKDEIDRLHQRLNLLLSEDFDFTSLCLSIIVSANLYFYI
;
A
#
# COMPACT_ATOMS: atom_id res chain seq x y z
N MET A 1 -6.94 -47.08 10.07
CA MET A 1 -6.06 -46.38 11.04
C MET A 1 -5.14 -45.46 10.26
N ALA A 2 -5.35 -44.14 10.33
CA ALA A 2 -4.46 -43.18 9.70
C ALA A 2 -3.25 -42.98 10.64
N VAL A 3 -2.06 -43.38 10.18
CA VAL A 3 -0.81 -43.15 10.91
C VAL A 3 -0.45 -41.68 10.74
N ALA A 4 -0.52 -40.92 11.83
CA ALA A 4 -0.04 -39.55 11.85
C ALA A 4 1.49 -39.57 11.75
N LEU A 5 2.01 -39.16 10.59
CA LEU A 5 3.45 -39.02 10.36
C LEU A 5 4.01 -37.94 11.28
N THR A 6 5.09 -38.26 11.98
CA THR A 6 5.75 -37.33 12.90
C THR A 6 6.74 -36.43 12.16
N TYR A 7 7.08 -35.27 12.73
CA TYR A 7 8.05 -34.30 12.17
C TYR A 7 9.42 -34.92 11.80
N ARG A 8 9.75 -36.07 12.40
CA ARG A 8 10.97 -36.85 12.13
C ARG A 8 10.90 -37.64 10.82
N ASP A 9 9.71 -38.06 10.39
CA ASP A 9 9.49 -38.83 9.16
C ASP A 9 9.61 -37.94 7.90
N TYR A 10 9.34 -36.63 8.05
CA TYR A 10 9.47 -35.62 7.00
C TYR A 10 10.93 -35.41 6.53
N HIS A 11 11.91 -35.61 7.41
CA HIS A 11 13.33 -35.37 7.09
C HIS A 11 14.03 -36.56 6.42
N ASN A 12 13.41 -37.75 6.41
CA ASN A 12 13.96 -38.96 5.79
C ASN A 12 13.35 -39.28 4.41
N GLN A 13 12.40 -38.47 3.92
CA GLN A 13 11.86 -38.62 2.57
C GLN A 13 12.66 -37.77 1.59
N ALA A 14 13.28 -38.43 0.61
CA ALA A 14 13.83 -37.75 -0.55
C ALA A 14 12.66 -37.17 -1.36
N PHE A 15 12.32 -35.90 -1.12
CA PHE A 15 11.29 -35.21 -1.89
C PHE A 15 11.65 -35.18 -3.37
N SER A 16 10.68 -35.53 -4.20
CA SER A 16 10.77 -35.33 -5.64
C SER A 16 10.91 -33.83 -5.95
N LYS A 17 11.51 -33.52 -7.11
CA LYS A 17 11.61 -32.13 -7.60
C LYS A 17 10.23 -31.46 -7.71
N PHE A 18 9.18 -32.24 -7.92
CA PHE A 18 7.81 -31.76 -7.96
C PHE A 18 7.32 -31.34 -6.57
N GLU A 19 7.48 -32.19 -5.55
CA GLU A 19 7.08 -31.87 -4.17
C GLU A 19 7.79 -30.63 -3.64
N LEU A 20 9.09 -30.49 -3.92
CA LEU A 20 9.84 -29.28 -3.56
C LEU A 20 9.24 -28.00 -4.17
N LYS A 21 8.79 -28.06 -5.44
CA LYS A 21 8.15 -26.93 -6.10
C LYS A 21 6.74 -26.66 -5.60
N MET A 22 6.00 -27.69 -5.22
CA MET A 22 4.70 -27.52 -4.56
C MET A 22 4.83 -26.89 -3.18
N MET A 23 5.85 -27.26 -2.41
CA MET A 23 6.17 -26.62 -1.13
C MET A 23 6.55 -25.15 -1.32
N GLU A 24 7.38 -24.84 -2.32
CA GLU A 24 7.75 -23.45 -2.67
C GLU A 24 6.52 -22.62 -3.06
N LEU A 25 5.60 -23.18 -3.85
CA LEU A 25 4.34 -22.52 -4.22
C LEU A 25 3.46 -22.23 -2.99
N GLU A 26 3.34 -23.19 -2.07
CA GLU A 26 2.56 -23.01 -0.85
C GLU A 26 3.17 -21.93 0.06
N VAL A 27 4.49 -21.83 0.13
CA VAL A 27 5.17 -20.73 0.82
C VAL A 27 4.84 -19.38 0.17
N LEU A 28 4.95 -19.26 -1.15
CA LEU A 28 4.64 -18.03 -1.88
C LEU A 28 3.17 -17.61 -1.70
N LYS A 29 2.25 -18.56 -1.75
CA LYS A 29 0.82 -18.33 -1.50
C LYS A 29 0.58 -17.81 -0.08
N ASN A 30 1.24 -18.38 0.92
CA ASN A 30 1.14 -17.92 2.31
C ASN A 30 1.73 -16.52 2.50
N GLU A 31 2.85 -16.20 1.85
CA GLU A 31 3.40 -14.85 1.83
C GLU A 31 2.44 -13.84 1.18
N ALA A 32 1.86 -14.20 0.02
CA ALA A 32 0.90 -13.36 -0.68
C ALA A 32 -0.36 -13.10 0.16
N ASN A 33 -0.93 -14.14 0.78
CA ASN A 33 -2.10 -14.00 1.65
C ASN A 33 -1.82 -13.08 2.85
N LYS A 34 -0.65 -13.22 3.49
CA LYS A 34 -0.22 -12.32 4.57
C LYS A 34 -0.09 -10.88 4.08
N HIS A 35 0.48 -10.69 2.89
CA HIS A 35 0.62 -9.38 2.27
C HIS A 35 -0.74 -8.71 2.02
N VAL A 36 -1.69 -9.45 1.43
CA VAL A 36 -3.07 -8.99 1.21
C VAL A 36 -3.77 -8.66 2.53
N GLY A 37 -3.58 -9.48 3.56
CA GLY A 37 -4.11 -9.22 4.90
C GLY A 37 -3.62 -7.89 5.50
N ARG A 38 -2.33 -7.58 5.36
CA ARG A 38 -1.75 -6.30 5.80
C ARG A 38 -2.29 -5.12 5.01
N LEU A 39 -2.41 -5.26 3.69
CA LEU A 39 -2.99 -4.22 2.83
C LEU A 39 -4.45 -3.92 3.21
N ASN A 40 -5.26 -4.96 3.42
CA ASN A 40 -6.65 -4.81 3.85
C ASN A 40 -6.75 -4.15 5.23
N SER A 41 -5.88 -4.51 6.17
CA SER A 41 -5.83 -3.86 7.48
C SER A 41 -5.50 -2.36 7.37
N LEU A 42 -4.51 -2.00 6.54
CA LEU A 42 -4.17 -0.61 6.28
C LEU A 42 -5.34 0.15 5.64
N LYS A 43 -6.00 -0.45 4.63
CA LYS A 43 -7.20 0.12 4.00
C LYS A 43 -8.29 0.41 5.03
N MET A 44 -8.62 -0.56 5.88
CA MET A 44 -9.70 -0.39 6.87
C MET A 44 -9.37 0.71 7.87
N ARG A 45 -8.12 0.78 8.36
CA ARG A 45 -7.67 1.87 9.23
C ARG A 45 -7.75 3.24 8.55
N TYR A 46 -7.35 3.32 7.28
CA TYR A 46 -7.45 4.56 6.52
C TYR A 46 -8.90 4.98 6.32
N MET A 47 -9.79 4.06 5.93
CA MET A 47 -11.19 4.36 5.72
C MET A 47 -11.86 4.85 7.01
N ASP A 48 -11.61 4.19 8.14
CA ASP A 48 -12.13 4.64 9.44
C ASP A 48 -11.58 6.03 9.83
N TRP A 49 -10.26 6.24 9.69
CA TRP A 49 -9.65 7.55 9.94
C TRP A 49 -10.24 8.64 9.04
N PHE A 50 -10.38 8.36 7.74
CA PHE A 50 -10.86 9.30 6.74
C PHE A 50 -12.31 9.68 7.01
N LEU A 51 -13.20 8.69 7.23
CA LEU A 51 -14.61 8.96 7.55
C LEU A 51 -14.79 9.83 8.80
N ARG A 52 -13.91 9.69 9.80
CA ARG A 52 -13.96 10.51 11.03
C ARG A 52 -13.32 11.89 10.87
N SER A 53 -12.27 11.99 10.04
CA SER A 53 -11.34 13.13 10.08
C SER A 53 -11.32 13.97 8.81
N GLN A 54 -11.94 13.51 7.71
CA GLN A 54 -11.86 14.11 6.37
C GLN A 54 -12.09 15.62 6.39
N GLN A 55 -13.22 16.07 6.95
CA GLN A 55 -13.57 17.49 6.96
C GLN A 55 -12.53 18.32 7.72
N SER A 56 -12.16 17.87 8.93
CA SER A 56 -11.18 18.56 9.77
C SER A 56 -9.77 18.59 9.16
N PHE A 57 -9.43 17.57 8.38
CA PHE A 57 -8.19 17.47 7.62
C PHE A 57 -8.17 18.47 6.45
N LEU A 58 -9.24 18.51 5.65
CA LEU A 58 -9.38 19.45 4.54
C LEU A 58 -9.40 20.90 5.02
N ASP A 59 -10.10 21.19 6.11
CA ASP A 59 -10.16 22.53 6.70
C ASP A 59 -8.79 22.97 7.23
N SER A 60 -8.01 22.03 7.80
CA SER A 60 -6.64 22.29 8.22
C SER A 60 -5.75 22.66 7.05
N MET A 61 -5.83 21.91 5.95
CA MET A 61 -5.08 22.18 4.72
C MET A 61 -5.43 23.57 4.14
N LYS A 62 -6.71 23.90 4.05
CA LYS A 62 -7.18 25.22 3.60
C LYS A 62 -6.68 26.35 4.49
N LEU A 63 -6.78 26.19 5.81
CA LEU A 63 -6.35 27.21 6.76
C LEU A 63 -4.85 27.48 6.65
N ILE A 64 -4.04 26.42 6.51
CA ILE A 64 -2.59 26.56 6.30
C ILE A 64 -2.29 27.24 4.97
N HIS A 65 -3.03 26.92 3.89
CA HIS A 65 -2.90 27.58 2.60
C HIS A 65 -3.22 29.07 2.65
N ILE A 66 -4.30 29.46 3.34
CA ILE A 66 -4.66 30.88 3.54
C ILE A 66 -3.54 31.62 4.29
N LEU A 67 -2.97 31.00 5.32
CA LEU A 67 -1.90 31.59 6.12
C LEU A 67 -0.54 31.62 5.40
N GLY A 68 -0.26 30.61 4.58
CA GLY A 68 0.98 30.50 3.82
C GLY A 68 1.01 31.36 2.56
N GLY A 69 -0.16 31.67 1.97
CA GLY A 69 -0.27 32.46 0.75
C GLY A 69 0.66 31.95 -0.36
N ASP A 70 1.47 32.84 -0.92
CA ASP A 70 2.40 32.53 -2.01
C ASP A 70 3.63 31.69 -1.56
N LEU A 71 3.84 31.45 -0.26
CA LEU A 71 4.94 30.61 0.24
C LEU A 71 4.68 29.11 0.04
N LEU A 72 3.43 28.72 -0.21
CA LEU A 72 2.98 27.36 -0.41
C LEU A 72 2.54 27.11 -1.87
N PRO A 73 2.68 25.88 -2.37
CA PRO A 73 2.20 25.54 -3.71
C PRO A 73 0.67 25.71 -3.78
N ARG A 74 0.17 26.33 -4.86
CA ARG A 74 -1.28 26.53 -5.06
C ARG A 74 -2.03 25.20 -5.17
N GLU A 75 -1.40 24.23 -5.82
CA GLU A 75 -1.90 22.86 -5.94
C GLU A 75 -1.05 21.93 -5.10
N ILE A 76 -1.72 21.15 -4.25
CA ILE A 76 -1.07 20.07 -3.51
C ILE A 76 -1.38 18.80 -4.30
N ASN A 77 -0.63 18.58 -5.37
CA ASN A 77 -0.77 17.43 -6.27
C ASN A 77 0.31 16.35 -6.04
N THR A 78 1.19 16.53 -5.06
CA THR A 78 2.25 15.55 -4.77
C THR A 78 2.45 15.38 -3.27
N ILE A 79 2.93 14.21 -2.84
CA ILE A 79 3.33 13.99 -1.44
C ILE A 79 4.44 14.95 -1.01
N ARG A 80 5.28 15.42 -1.95
CA ARG A 80 6.32 16.42 -1.68
C ARG A 80 5.69 17.76 -1.29
N ASN A 81 4.71 18.22 -2.08
CA ASN A 81 3.97 19.44 -1.80
C ASN A 81 3.22 19.31 -0.46
N TYR A 82 2.59 18.16 -0.24
CA TYR A 82 1.92 17.84 1.02
C TYR A 82 2.86 17.94 2.25
N LYS A 83 4.04 17.31 2.18
CA LYS A 83 5.05 17.38 3.25
C LYS A 83 5.52 18.82 3.49
N ARG A 84 5.59 19.67 2.45
CA ARG A 84 5.94 21.09 2.59
C ARG A 84 4.87 21.86 3.37
N VAL A 85 3.58 21.67 3.03
CA VAL A 85 2.45 22.29 3.75
C VAL A 85 2.43 21.84 5.22
N MET A 86 2.59 20.55 5.49
CA MET A 86 2.64 20.01 6.85
C MET A 86 3.83 20.55 7.68
N ARG A 87 4.99 20.73 7.06
CA ARG A 87 6.15 21.33 7.75
C ARG A 87 5.92 22.79 8.07
N PHE A 88 5.37 23.54 7.12
CA PHE A 88 5.03 24.95 7.32
C PHE A 88 4.04 25.13 8.47
N SER A 89 3.04 24.26 8.60
CA SER A 89 2.08 24.36 9.71
C SER A 89 2.72 24.21 11.09
N GLY A 90 3.79 23.41 11.22
CA GLY A 90 4.53 23.25 12.47
C GLY A 90 5.49 24.40 12.80
N GLN A 91 5.72 25.32 11.85
CA GLN A 91 6.56 26.51 12.05
C GLN A 91 5.76 27.74 12.46
N LEU A 92 4.43 27.67 12.37
CA LEU A 92 3.57 28.77 12.79
C LEU A 92 3.55 28.87 14.33
N PRO A 93 3.72 30.07 14.90
CA PRO A 93 3.69 30.23 16.35
C PRO A 93 2.29 29.91 16.89
N SER A 94 2.22 29.13 17.98
CA SER A 94 0.93 28.83 18.61
C SER A 94 0.27 30.11 19.13
N ASN A 95 -1.03 30.23 18.90
CA ASN A 95 -1.84 31.37 19.36
C ASN A 95 -3.23 30.96 19.86
N GLY A 96 -3.43 29.67 20.16
CA GLY A 96 -4.68 29.11 20.66
C GLY A 96 -5.78 28.96 19.61
N THR A 97 -5.44 29.11 18.33
CA THR A 97 -6.42 28.96 17.23
C THR A 97 -6.49 27.50 16.75
N PRO A 98 -7.56 27.11 16.03
CA PRO A 98 -7.71 25.74 15.51
C PRO A 98 -6.55 25.24 14.62
N ARG A 99 -5.69 26.15 14.13
CA ARG A 99 -4.50 25.83 13.33
C ARG A 99 -3.43 25.08 14.11
N ASP A 100 -3.38 25.26 15.43
CA ASP A 100 -2.32 24.70 16.28
C ASP A 100 -2.39 23.16 16.31
N GLY A 101 -3.57 22.58 16.05
CA GLY A 101 -3.77 21.14 15.88
C GLY A 101 -3.67 20.63 14.44
N SER A 102 -3.49 21.51 13.44
CA SER A 102 -3.53 21.14 12.02
C SER A 102 -2.39 20.21 11.62
N GLN A 103 -1.19 20.39 12.18
CA GLN A 103 -0.06 19.50 11.90
C GLN A 103 -0.35 18.06 12.30
N GLY A 104 -0.95 17.84 13.48
CA GLY A 104 -1.32 16.50 13.96
C GLY A 104 -2.38 15.83 13.07
N LYS A 105 -3.38 16.60 12.61
CA LYS A 105 -4.41 16.10 11.68
C LYS A 105 -3.80 15.68 10.34
N MET A 106 -2.85 16.45 9.82
CA MET A 106 -2.12 16.12 8.60
C MET A 106 -1.15 14.93 8.79
N PHE A 107 -0.58 14.79 9.97
CA PHE A 107 0.33 13.67 10.25
C PHE A 107 -0.35 12.31 10.08
N GLY A 108 -1.65 12.19 10.37
CA GLY A 108 -2.43 10.96 10.18
C GLY A 108 -2.38 10.42 8.74
N PHE A 109 -2.60 11.28 7.74
CA PHE A 109 -2.49 10.88 6.33
C PHE A 109 -1.05 10.47 5.98
N LEU A 110 -0.05 11.21 6.47
CA LEU A 110 1.35 10.91 6.18
C LEU A 110 1.73 9.51 6.68
N MET A 111 1.29 9.13 7.88
CA MET A 111 1.54 7.79 8.42
C MET A 111 0.94 6.70 7.55
N PHE A 112 -0.31 6.88 7.09
CA PHE A 112 -0.92 5.96 6.13
C PHE A 112 -0.09 5.85 4.84
N TRP A 113 0.34 6.98 4.29
CA TRP A 113 1.11 7.02 3.05
C TRP A 113 2.45 6.29 3.16
N GLU A 114 3.20 6.54 4.24
CA GLU A 114 4.48 5.87 4.48
C GLU A 114 4.29 4.35 4.65
N GLU A 115 3.23 3.92 5.35
CA GLU A 115 2.92 2.50 5.51
C GLU A 115 2.51 1.84 4.18
N LEU A 116 1.76 2.54 3.33
CA LEU A 116 1.42 2.09 1.99
C LEU A 116 2.67 1.91 1.11
N LEU A 117 3.64 2.84 1.18
CA LEU A 117 4.90 2.73 0.46
C LEU A 117 5.75 1.54 0.95
N MET A 118 5.74 1.26 2.26
CA MET A 118 6.40 0.05 2.78
C MET A 118 5.76 -1.22 2.23
N LEU A 119 4.42 -1.30 2.23
CA LEU A 119 3.72 -2.43 1.62
C LEU A 119 4.02 -2.55 0.13
N LYS A 120 4.11 -1.44 -0.61
CA LYS A 120 4.52 -1.48 -2.02
C LYS A 120 5.90 -2.13 -2.20
N ARG A 121 6.89 -1.76 -1.38
CA ARG A 121 8.23 -2.37 -1.43
C ARG A 121 8.19 -3.87 -1.14
N ASP A 122 7.39 -4.28 -0.15
CA ASP A 122 7.18 -5.70 0.16
C ASP A 122 6.53 -6.43 -1.01
N ASN A 123 5.56 -5.81 -1.69
CA ASN A 123 4.92 -6.34 -2.89
C ASN A 123 5.90 -6.50 -4.06
N ASP A 124 6.84 -5.57 -4.23
CA ASP A 124 7.85 -5.64 -5.29
C ASP A 124 8.82 -6.78 -5.06
N ALA A 125 9.22 -7.00 -3.80
CA ALA A 125 10.02 -8.15 -3.41
C ALA A 125 9.26 -9.47 -3.63
N LEU A 126 7.98 -9.53 -3.27
CA LEU A 126 7.14 -10.70 -3.50
C LEU A 126 6.95 -10.99 -5.00
N TYR A 127 6.67 -9.96 -5.80
CA TYR A 127 6.55 -10.07 -7.26
C TYR A 127 7.83 -10.64 -7.88
N LYS A 128 9.01 -10.20 -7.41
CA LYS A 128 10.28 -10.77 -7.86
C LYS A 128 10.37 -12.27 -7.57
N LYS A 129 10.04 -12.71 -6.36
CA LYS A 129 10.01 -14.15 -6.00
C LYS A 129 9.04 -14.94 -6.88
N ILE A 130 7.86 -14.38 -7.17
CA ILE A 130 6.87 -15.00 -8.07
C ILE A 130 7.44 -15.12 -9.49
N CYS A 131 8.12 -14.09 -9.99
CA CYS A 131 8.78 -14.15 -11.30
C CYS A 131 9.86 -15.24 -11.37
N ASP A 132 10.66 -15.37 -10.33
CA ASP A 132 11.71 -16.40 -10.22
C ASP A 132 11.07 -17.80 -10.20
N PHE A 133 10.00 -18.00 -9.41
CA PHE A 133 9.25 -19.24 -9.37
C PHE A 133 8.66 -19.59 -10.74
N CYS A 134 7.92 -18.66 -11.37
CA CYS A 134 7.34 -18.83 -12.70
C CYS A 134 8.38 -19.13 -13.78
N SER A 135 9.62 -18.66 -13.62
CA SER A 135 10.73 -18.97 -14.53
C SER A 135 11.29 -20.38 -14.28
N SER A 136 11.21 -20.88 -13.05
CA SER A 136 11.66 -22.22 -12.68
C SER A 136 10.71 -23.35 -13.13
N ILE A 137 9.42 -23.06 -13.29
CA ILE A 137 8.38 -24.03 -13.69
C ILE A 137 7.91 -23.88 -15.15
N ARG A 138 8.73 -23.28 -16.03
CA ARG A 138 8.36 -22.91 -17.42
C ARG A 138 7.56 -23.95 -18.20
N ARG A 139 7.88 -25.24 -18.09
CA ARG A 139 7.22 -26.34 -18.83
C ARG A 139 5.82 -26.71 -18.30
N LEU A 140 5.53 -26.37 -17.05
CA LEU A 140 4.29 -26.70 -16.34
C LEU A 140 3.38 -25.48 -16.16
N ARG A 141 3.81 -24.32 -16.66
CA ARG A 141 3.14 -23.04 -16.45
C ARG A 141 2.21 -22.72 -17.61
N GLU A 142 1.00 -22.30 -17.30
CA GLU A 142 0.14 -21.59 -18.25
C GLU A 142 0.70 -20.18 -18.49
N PRO A 143 1.07 -19.80 -19.72
CA PRO A 143 1.69 -18.51 -20.01
C PRO A 143 0.87 -17.31 -19.50
N MET A 144 -0.45 -17.39 -19.62
CA MET A 144 -1.40 -16.32 -19.28
C MET A 144 -1.35 -15.89 -17.82
N LEU A 145 -1.00 -16.80 -16.90
CA LEU A 145 -0.94 -16.47 -15.46
C LEU A 145 0.18 -15.48 -15.15
N LYS A 146 1.35 -15.63 -15.80
CA LYS A 146 2.47 -14.70 -15.62
C LYS A 146 2.15 -13.34 -16.25
N ASP A 147 1.54 -13.36 -17.43
CA ASP A 147 1.17 -12.13 -18.14
C ASP A 147 0.17 -11.30 -17.33
N GLU A 148 -0.80 -11.96 -16.69
CA GLU A 148 -1.75 -11.27 -15.80
C GLU A 148 -1.04 -10.70 -14.56
N ILE A 149 -0.17 -11.48 -13.90
CA ILE A 149 0.61 -10.99 -12.74
C ILE A 149 1.44 -9.75 -13.12
N ASP A 150 2.03 -9.74 -14.32
CA ASP A 150 2.83 -8.60 -14.82
C ASP A 150 1.96 -7.39 -15.11
N ARG A 151 0.81 -7.60 -15.74
CA ARG A 151 -0.16 -6.55 -16.03
C ARG A 151 -0.64 -5.88 -14.75
N LEU A 152 -0.93 -6.67 -13.71
CA LEU A 152 -1.39 -6.16 -12.42
C LEU A 152 -0.30 -5.40 -11.67
N HIS A 153 0.94 -5.85 -11.79
CA HIS A 153 2.10 -5.16 -11.22
C HIS A 153 2.44 -3.86 -11.97
N GLN A 154 2.17 -3.76 -13.28
CA GLN A 154 2.36 -2.55 -14.10
C GLN A 154 1.26 -1.50 -13.90
N ARG A 155 0.00 -1.95 -13.87
CA ARG A 155 -1.05 -1.31 -13.05
C ARG A 155 -0.53 -1.24 -11.59
N LEU A 156 -1.17 -0.77 -10.53
CA LEU A 156 -0.45 -0.57 -9.24
C LEU A 156 0.77 0.39 -9.32
N ASN A 157 1.89 0.07 -9.99
CA ASN A 157 2.98 1.00 -10.27
C ASN A 157 2.47 2.30 -10.90
N LEU A 158 1.65 2.21 -11.94
CA LEU A 158 1.02 3.39 -12.55
C LEU A 158 0.15 4.16 -11.54
N LEU A 159 -0.72 3.45 -10.83
CA LEU A 159 -1.65 4.01 -9.83
C LEU A 159 -0.94 4.68 -8.64
N LEU A 160 0.25 4.21 -8.26
CA LEU A 160 1.08 4.82 -7.22
C LEU A 160 1.98 5.94 -7.76
N SER A 161 2.19 5.99 -9.08
CA SER A 161 2.96 7.04 -9.74
C SER A 161 2.11 8.26 -10.12
N GLU A 162 0.78 8.13 -10.16
CA GLU A 162 -0.12 9.24 -10.43
C GLU A 162 -0.02 10.29 -9.31
N ASP A 163 0.19 11.54 -9.73
CA ASP A 163 0.17 12.73 -8.88
C ASP A 163 -1.15 12.77 -8.09
N PHE A 164 -1.04 12.98 -6.78
CA PHE A 164 -2.17 12.95 -5.87
C PHE A 164 -2.74 14.35 -5.63
N ASP A 165 -3.85 14.68 -6.26
CA ASP A 165 -4.57 15.93 -6.03
C ASP A 165 -5.30 15.92 -4.66
N PHE A 166 -4.63 16.46 -3.64
CA PHE A 166 -5.18 16.63 -2.31
C PHE A 166 -6.23 17.75 -2.21
N THR A 167 -6.30 18.64 -3.20
CA THR A 167 -7.27 19.73 -3.30
C THR A 167 -8.63 19.24 -3.82
N SER A 168 -8.62 18.25 -4.71
CA SER A 168 -9.82 17.57 -5.24
C SER A 168 -10.09 16.23 -4.52
N LEU A 169 -9.94 16.16 -3.20
CA LEU A 169 -10.23 14.96 -2.39
C LEU A 169 -11.76 14.64 -2.30
N CYS A 170 -12.39 14.51 -3.46
CA CYS A 170 -13.60 13.75 -3.73
C CYS A 170 -13.17 12.40 -4.32
N LEU A 171 -13.22 11.34 -3.49
CA LEU A 171 -13.42 9.94 -3.91
C LEU A 171 -12.46 9.25 -4.91
N SER A 172 -11.45 9.88 -5.50
CA SER A 172 -10.64 9.24 -6.56
C SER A 172 -9.74 8.11 -6.06
N ILE A 173 -9.15 8.19 -4.86
CA ILE A 173 -8.45 7.03 -4.23
C ILE A 173 -9.40 5.84 -4.08
N ILE A 174 -10.67 6.09 -3.76
CA ILE A 174 -11.67 5.05 -3.54
C ILE A 174 -12.00 4.34 -4.86
N VAL A 175 -11.99 5.05 -5.99
CA VAL A 175 -12.22 4.46 -7.31
C VAL A 175 -11.00 3.65 -7.80
N SER A 176 -9.78 4.12 -7.55
CA SER A 176 -8.56 3.36 -7.86
C SER A 176 -8.41 2.11 -6.98
N ALA A 177 -8.89 2.16 -5.73
CA ALA A 177 -8.97 1.01 -4.83
C ALA A 177 -10.19 0.10 -5.09
N ASN A 178 -11.20 0.53 -5.85
CA ASN A 178 -12.30 -0.33 -6.31
C ASN A 178 -11.88 -1.21 -7.50
N LEU A 179 -10.86 -0.80 -8.26
CA LEU A 179 -10.27 -1.62 -9.33
C LEU A 179 -9.37 -2.76 -8.82
N TYR A 180 -9.15 -2.84 -7.51
CA TYR A 180 -8.51 -3.95 -6.82
C TYR A 180 -9.44 -5.15 -6.55
N PHE A 181 -10.75 -5.04 -6.84
CA PHE A 181 -11.76 -6.03 -6.42
C PHE A 181 -12.27 -6.97 -7.52
N TYR A 182 -11.58 -7.04 -8.67
CA TYR A 182 -11.93 -7.98 -9.75
C TYR A 182 -10.82 -9.00 -10.04
N ILE A 183 -10.10 -9.43 -8.99
CA ILE A 183 -9.06 -10.48 -9.03
C ILE A 183 -9.20 -11.33 -7.79
#